data_AF-A0A6B3FGK5-F1
#
_entry.id   AF-A0A6B3FGK5-F1
#
_cell.length_a   1.000
_cell.length_b   1.000
_cell.length_c   1.000
_cell.angle_alpha   90.00
_cell.angle_beta   90.00
_cell.angle_gamma   90.00
#
_symmetry.space_group_name_H-M   'P 1'
#
loop_
_entity.id
_entity.type
_entity.pdbx_description
1 polymer ?
#
loop_
_entity_poly.entity_id
_entity_poly.type
_entity_poly.pdbx_seq_one_letter_code
_entity_poly.pdbx_strand_id
1 'polypeptide(L)'
;ADRLAAALTEAWALIEERAPGYGARSAGAVLTLTPLTGQEPGEPSVGRHGYGALGIGADDGVGTLALALVRGVRRAGFRALVDVTDLYAADGSWEHRMPWREELVPFSRLLAGTYERLALAAFDPRYRDGVPQALDTLEGAAELTIGGKRLLALMRKEF
;
A
#
# COMPACT_ATOMS: atom_id res chain seq x y z
N ALA A 1 16.74 20.26 -6.76
CA ALA A 1 15.27 20.32 -6.63
C ALA A 1 14.61 19.96 -7.95
N ASP A 2 14.96 20.64 -9.05
CA ASP A 2 14.29 20.50 -10.36
C ASP A 2 14.27 19.07 -10.94
N ARG A 3 15.37 18.32 -10.80
CA ARG A 3 15.43 16.92 -11.27
C ARG A 3 14.41 16.01 -10.56
N LEU A 4 14.29 16.14 -9.24
CA LEU A 4 13.34 15.34 -8.47
C LEU A 4 11.91 15.76 -8.78
N ALA A 5 11.64 17.07 -8.92
CA ALA A 5 10.33 17.57 -9.30
C ALA A 5 9.90 16.99 -10.66
N ALA A 6 10.78 17.02 -11.67
CA ALA A 6 10.53 16.41 -12.97
C ALA A 6 10.27 14.90 -12.87
N ALA A 7 11.11 14.17 -12.12
CA ALA A 7 10.93 12.74 -11.90
C ALA A 7 9.60 12.41 -11.20
N LEU A 8 9.16 13.23 -10.25
CA LEU A 8 7.86 13.10 -9.59
C LEU A 8 6.71 13.33 -10.57
N THR A 9 6.79 14.37 -11.41
CA THR A 9 5.78 14.61 -12.45
C THR A 9 5.66 13.42 -13.40
N GLU A 10 6.80 12.89 -13.87
CA GLU A 10 6.82 11.71 -14.74
C GLU A 10 6.29 10.46 -14.02
N ALA A 11 6.63 10.27 -12.75
CA ALA A 11 6.14 9.15 -11.95
C ALA A 11 4.63 9.20 -11.75
N TRP A 12 4.06 10.37 -11.42
CA TRP A 12 2.60 10.53 -11.30
C TRP A 12 1.88 10.32 -12.63
N ALA A 13 2.45 10.80 -13.74
CA ALA A 13 1.90 10.53 -15.06
C ALA A 13 1.89 9.02 -15.38
N LEU A 14 2.98 8.31 -15.04
CA LEU A 14 3.09 6.87 -15.20
C LEU A 14 2.07 6.10 -14.33
N ILE A 15 1.80 6.58 -13.11
CA ILE A 15 0.79 6.00 -12.23
C ILE A 15 -0.61 6.17 -12.84
N GLU A 16 -0.94 7.34 -13.35
CA GLU A 16 -2.25 7.59 -13.97
C GLU A 16 -2.44 6.78 -15.26
N GLU A 17 -1.37 6.59 -16.05
CA GLU A 17 -1.38 5.73 -17.23
C GLU A 17 -1.68 4.26 -16.87
N ARG A 18 -1.00 3.72 -15.86
CA ARG A 18 -1.07 2.28 -15.53
C ARG A 18 -2.20 1.92 -14.57
N ALA A 19 -2.58 2.84 -13.69
CA ALA A 19 -3.65 2.69 -12.72
C ALA A 19 -4.58 3.91 -12.76
N PRO A 20 -5.44 4.03 -13.79
CA PRO A 20 -6.32 5.18 -13.98
C PRO A 20 -7.16 5.49 -12.74
N GLY A 21 -7.23 6.77 -12.36
CA GLY A 21 -7.96 7.23 -11.18
C GLY A 21 -7.31 6.89 -9.83
N TYR A 22 -6.18 6.16 -9.81
CA TYR A 22 -5.35 6.03 -8.62
C TYR A 22 -4.57 7.33 -8.38
N GLY A 23 -3.98 7.91 -9.42
CA GLY A 23 -3.16 9.12 -9.35
C GLY A 23 -3.91 10.31 -8.75
N ALA A 24 -5.07 10.67 -9.31
CA ALA A 24 -5.86 11.81 -8.83
C ALA A 24 -6.33 11.67 -7.36
N ARG A 25 -6.76 10.48 -6.94
CA ARG A 25 -7.20 10.23 -5.55
C ARG A 25 -6.04 10.15 -4.56
N SER A 26 -4.88 9.66 -5.00
CA SER A 26 -3.72 9.37 -4.16
C SER A 26 -2.76 10.56 -4.05
N ALA A 27 -2.61 11.35 -5.11
CA ALA A 27 -1.75 12.55 -5.09
C ALA A 27 -2.25 13.58 -4.07
N GLY A 28 -3.57 13.73 -3.92
CA GLY A 28 -4.17 14.61 -2.91
C GLY A 28 -3.90 14.18 -1.46
N ALA A 29 -3.47 12.94 -1.23
CA ALA A 29 -3.08 12.45 0.08
C ALA A 29 -1.61 12.74 0.44
N VAL A 30 -0.76 13.04 -0.54
CA VAL A 30 0.68 13.31 -0.31
C VAL A 30 0.89 14.80 -0.09
N LEU A 31 1.31 15.16 1.13
CA LEU A 31 1.57 16.55 1.54
C LEU A 31 3.07 16.86 1.63
N THR A 32 3.91 15.86 1.91
CA THR A 32 5.34 16.04 2.07
C THR A 32 6.11 14.83 1.55
N LEU A 33 7.08 15.08 0.68
CA LEU A 33 8.01 14.07 0.17
C LEU A 33 9.43 14.41 0.64
N THR A 34 10.04 13.47 1.37
CA THR A 34 11.42 13.59 1.84
C THR A 34 12.32 12.68 1.00
N PRO A 35 13.25 13.23 0.23
CA PRO A 35 14.22 12.42 -0.50
C PRO A 35 15.17 11.77 0.50
N LEU A 36 15.32 10.44 0.42
CA LEU A 36 16.19 9.63 1.26
C LEU A 36 17.26 8.96 0.42
N THR A 37 18.43 8.74 1.02
CA THR A 37 19.53 7.95 0.45
C THR A 37 19.55 6.55 1.06
N GLY A 38 20.03 5.55 0.30
CA GLY A 38 20.21 4.17 0.80
C GLY A 38 18.91 3.41 1.07
N GLN A 39 17.79 3.79 0.44
CA GLN A 39 16.57 2.98 0.47
C GLN A 39 16.67 1.83 -0.53
N GLU A 40 16.00 0.72 -0.22
CA GLU A 40 15.78 -0.35 -1.19
C GLU A 40 14.92 0.20 -2.36
N PRO A 41 15.25 -0.13 -3.63
CA PRO A 41 14.54 0.40 -4.78
C PRO A 41 13.03 0.15 -4.71
N GLY A 42 12.25 1.23 -4.75
CA GLY A 42 10.79 1.16 -4.77
C GLY A 42 10.15 0.96 -3.39
N GLU A 43 10.96 0.96 -2.33
CA GLU A 43 10.49 0.88 -0.95
C GLU A 43 10.41 2.30 -0.34
N PRO A 44 9.21 2.75 0.07
CA PRO A 44 9.03 4.02 0.75
C PRO A 44 9.27 3.89 2.26
N SER A 45 9.71 4.98 2.87
CA SER A 45 9.67 5.14 4.33
C SER A 45 8.36 5.79 4.75
N VAL A 46 7.59 5.11 5.60
CA VAL A 46 6.30 5.60 6.11
C VAL A 46 6.34 5.62 7.63
N GLY A 47 6.22 6.81 8.20
CA GLY A 47 6.25 7.03 9.64
C GLY A 47 5.05 6.44 10.38
N ARG A 48 5.12 6.43 11.72
CA ARG A 48 3.95 6.08 12.54
C ARG A 48 2.85 7.13 12.48
N HIS A 49 3.23 8.39 12.39
CA HIS A 49 2.34 9.54 12.31
C HIS A 49 2.67 10.35 11.06
N GLY A 50 1.80 11.32 10.75
CA GLY A 50 1.98 12.20 9.60
C GLY A 50 1.45 11.55 8.33
N TYR A 51 0.13 11.28 8.30
CA TYR A 51 -0.53 10.89 7.07
C TYR A 51 -0.24 11.92 5.98
N GLY A 52 0.30 11.46 4.85
CA GLY A 52 0.77 12.29 3.75
C GLY A 52 2.24 12.70 3.76
N ALA A 53 3.02 12.29 4.77
CA ALA A 53 4.48 12.39 4.77
C ALA A 53 5.11 11.06 4.33
N LEU A 54 5.90 11.07 3.25
CA LEU A 54 6.60 9.89 2.73
C LEU A 54 8.08 10.18 2.54
N GLY A 55 8.93 9.21 2.89
CA GLY A 55 10.31 9.15 2.46
C GLY A 55 10.44 8.32 1.18
N ILE A 56 11.18 8.81 0.18
CA ILE A 56 11.36 8.14 -1.12
C ILE A 56 12.83 8.12 -1.53
N GLY A 57 13.26 7.08 -2.25
CA GLY A 57 14.60 7.01 -2.85
C GLY A 57 14.80 8.13 -3.87
N ALA A 58 15.81 8.99 -3.64
CA ALA A 58 16.05 10.16 -4.49
C ALA A 58 16.68 9.84 -5.84
N ASP A 59 17.42 8.72 -5.92
CA ASP A 59 18.25 8.34 -7.06
C ASP A 59 17.64 7.22 -7.91
N ASP A 60 16.41 6.82 -7.59
CA ASP A 60 15.67 5.76 -8.27
C ASP A 60 15.10 6.23 -9.62
N GLY A 61 15.06 5.31 -10.60
CA GLY A 61 14.41 5.58 -11.89
C GLY A 61 12.90 5.82 -11.75
N VAL A 62 12.29 6.49 -12.74
CA VAL A 62 10.87 6.91 -12.71
C VAL A 62 9.90 5.78 -12.36
N GLY A 63 10.08 4.58 -12.93
CA GLY A 63 9.23 3.43 -12.62
C GLY A 63 9.35 2.94 -11.18
N THR A 64 10.55 3.00 -10.62
CA THR A 64 10.84 2.65 -9.22
C THR A 64 10.26 3.71 -8.28
N LEU A 65 10.40 4.99 -8.62
CA LEU A 65 9.80 6.09 -7.88
C LEU A 65 8.26 6.00 -7.90
N ALA A 66 7.65 5.71 -9.05
CA ALA A 66 6.21 5.49 -9.17
C ALA A 66 5.74 4.34 -8.27
N LEU A 67 6.47 3.21 -8.27
CA LEU A 67 6.19 2.08 -7.40
C LEU A 67 6.27 2.47 -5.91
N ALA A 68 7.30 3.23 -5.50
CA ALA A 68 7.44 3.72 -4.13
C ALA A 68 6.28 4.65 -3.72
N LEU A 69 5.82 5.52 -4.61
CA LEU A 69 4.68 6.40 -4.36
C LEU A 69 3.37 5.62 -4.16
N VAL A 70 3.06 4.68 -5.05
CA VAL A 70 1.87 3.82 -4.94
C VAL A 70 1.91 3.03 -3.62
N ARG A 71 3.05 2.41 -3.33
CA ARG A 71 3.26 1.68 -2.07
C ARG A 71 3.09 2.58 -0.85
N GLY A 72 3.70 3.76 -0.90
CA GLY A 72 3.78 4.69 0.22
C GLY A 72 2.43 5.26 0.58
N VAL A 73 1.67 5.72 -0.42
CA VAL A 73 0.30 6.24 -0.21
C VAL A 73 -0.59 5.16 0.37
N ARG A 74 -0.53 3.94 -0.19
CA ARG A 74 -1.38 2.84 0.29
C ARG A 74 -1.04 2.43 1.72
N ARG A 75 0.25 2.33 2.06
CA ARG A 75 0.71 2.02 3.42
C ARG A 75 0.34 3.12 4.42
N ALA A 76 0.52 4.39 4.04
CA ALA A 76 0.12 5.53 4.88
C ALA A 76 -1.39 5.56 5.12
N GLY A 77 -2.19 5.31 4.06
CA GLY A 77 -3.65 5.22 4.16
C GLY A 77 -4.11 4.10 5.09
N PHE A 78 -3.50 2.92 5.00
CA PHE A 78 -3.81 1.83 5.91
C PHE A 78 -3.51 2.19 7.37
N ARG A 79 -2.36 2.82 7.62
CA ARG A 79 -1.97 3.24 8.97
C ARG A 79 -2.95 4.25 9.55
N ALA A 80 -3.34 5.24 8.75
CA ALA A 80 -4.35 6.22 9.14
C ALA A 80 -5.71 5.56 9.43
N LEU A 81 -6.11 4.53 8.67
CA LEU A 81 -7.35 3.79 8.95
C LEU A 81 -7.29 3.06 10.30
N VAL A 82 -6.18 2.37 10.59
CA VAL A 82 -5.99 1.67 11.86
C VAL A 82 -5.95 2.65 13.04
N ASP A 83 -5.45 3.87 12.84
CA ASP A 83 -5.42 4.91 13.89
C ASP A 83 -6.82 5.45 14.25
N VAL A 84 -7.81 5.35 13.35
CA VAL A 84 -9.17 5.90 13.56
C VAL A 84 -10.25 4.85 13.80
N THR A 85 -9.99 3.59 13.45
CA THR A 85 -10.94 2.49 13.67
C THR A 85 -10.23 1.16 13.79
N ASP A 86 -10.68 0.34 14.73
CA ASP A 86 -10.24 -1.05 14.82
C ASP A 86 -10.72 -1.81 13.59
N LEU A 87 -9.77 -2.33 12.81
CA LEU A 87 -10.07 -3.19 11.65
C LEU A 87 -10.14 -4.68 12.02
N TYR A 88 -9.60 -5.04 13.18
CA TYR A 88 -9.55 -6.40 13.71
C TYR A 88 -9.57 -6.40 15.25
N ALA A 89 -10.17 -7.43 15.85
CA ALA A 89 -10.50 -7.45 17.28
C ALA A 89 -9.29 -7.76 18.21
N ALA A 90 -8.26 -8.42 17.69
CA ALA A 90 -6.96 -8.61 18.32
C ALA A 90 -5.97 -9.05 17.24
N ASP A 91 -4.73 -8.56 17.26
CA ASP A 91 -3.65 -9.37 16.68
C ASP A 91 -3.42 -10.53 17.67
N GLY A 92 -3.69 -11.74 17.19
CA GLY A 92 -3.67 -12.95 18.01
C GLY A 92 -2.50 -13.85 17.63
N SER A 93 -2.30 -14.90 18.42
CA SER A 93 -1.38 -16.02 18.16
C SER A 93 -1.63 -16.78 16.84
N TRP A 94 -2.69 -16.43 16.11
CA TRP A 94 -3.11 -17.13 14.90
C TRP A 94 -2.38 -16.57 13.71
N GLU A 95 -1.58 -17.44 13.09
CA GLU A 95 -0.83 -17.08 11.91
C GLU A 95 -1.56 -17.52 10.64
N HIS A 96 -1.51 -16.64 9.65
CA HIS A 96 -2.10 -16.83 8.34
C HIS A 96 -0.99 -16.90 7.30
N ARG A 97 -1.16 -17.76 6.29
CA ARG A 97 -0.19 -17.85 5.20
C ARG A 97 -0.27 -16.59 4.33
N MET A 98 0.86 -15.92 4.14
CA MET A 98 0.98 -14.88 3.11
C MET A 98 1.18 -15.55 1.74
N PRO A 99 0.33 -15.30 0.72
CA PRO A 99 0.45 -16.05 -0.54
C PRO A 99 1.69 -15.74 -1.39
N TRP A 100 2.28 -14.56 -1.23
CA TRP A 100 3.42 -14.08 -2.04
C TRP A 100 4.77 -14.04 -1.30
N ARG A 101 4.77 -14.43 -0.03
CA ARG A 101 5.97 -14.66 0.77
C ARG A 101 5.65 -15.91 1.57
N GLU A 102 6.38 -16.99 1.40
CA GLU A 102 6.13 -18.29 2.05
C GLU A 102 6.35 -18.23 3.57
N GLU A 103 5.69 -17.29 4.24
CA GLU A 103 5.76 -16.98 5.65
C GLU A 103 4.36 -17.02 6.26
N LEU A 104 4.32 -17.40 7.53
CA LEU A 104 3.17 -17.29 8.39
C LEU A 104 3.22 -15.92 9.08
N VAL A 105 2.09 -15.21 9.07
CA VAL A 105 2.02 -13.82 9.55
C VAL A 105 0.75 -13.59 10.37
N PRO A 106 0.76 -12.68 11.34
CA PRO A 106 -0.46 -12.30 12.04
C PRO A 106 -1.47 -11.66 11.08
N PHE A 107 -2.76 -11.73 11.45
CA PHE A 107 -3.87 -11.18 10.65
C PHE A 107 -3.64 -9.72 10.24
N SER A 108 -3.14 -8.89 11.15
CA SER A 108 -2.82 -7.49 10.91
C SER A 108 -1.87 -7.27 9.74
N ARG A 109 -0.84 -8.13 9.63
CA ARG A 109 0.17 -8.08 8.56
C ARG A 109 -0.38 -8.63 7.24
N LEU A 110 -1.19 -9.69 7.27
CA LEU A 110 -1.88 -10.18 6.07
C LEU A 110 -2.80 -9.08 5.52
N LEU A 111 -3.63 -8.47 6.36
CA LEU A 111 -4.56 -7.41 5.95
C LEU A 111 -3.81 -6.20 5.37
N ALA A 112 -2.77 -5.71 6.06
CA ALA A 112 -1.95 -4.59 5.58
C ALA A 112 -1.27 -4.93 4.24
N GLY A 113 -0.71 -6.13 4.13
CA GLY A 113 -0.05 -6.62 2.92
C GLY A 113 -1.01 -6.72 1.73
N THR A 114 -2.20 -7.29 1.93
CA THR A 114 -3.23 -7.38 0.88
C THR A 114 -3.72 -6.00 0.46
N TYR A 115 -3.92 -5.09 1.42
CA TYR A 115 -4.33 -3.72 1.14
C TYR A 115 -3.28 -2.98 0.31
N GLU A 116 -1.99 -3.09 0.65
CA GLU A 116 -0.87 -2.54 -0.13
C GLU A 116 -0.81 -3.17 -1.53
N ARG A 117 -0.85 -4.50 -1.60
CA ARG A 117 -0.64 -5.27 -2.83
C ARG A 117 -1.73 -5.04 -3.87
N LEU A 118 -2.97 -4.71 -3.48
CA LEU A 118 -4.03 -4.31 -4.42
C LEU A 118 -3.65 -3.06 -5.22
N ALA A 119 -3.12 -2.03 -4.56
CA ALA A 119 -2.67 -0.82 -5.24
C ALA A 119 -1.50 -1.12 -6.18
N LEU A 120 -0.56 -1.96 -5.74
CA LEU A 120 0.55 -2.40 -6.58
C LEU A 120 0.08 -3.21 -7.79
N ALA A 121 -0.94 -4.06 -7.63
CA ALA A 121 -1.53 -4.90 -8.67
C ALA A 121 -2.32 -4.10 -9.71
N ALA A 122 -2.88 -2.96 -9.32
CA ALA A 122 -3.47 -1.99 -10.25
C ALA A 122 -2.37 -1.33 -11.10
N PHE A 123 -1.24 -0.95 -10.50
CA PHE A 123 -0.12 -0.31 -11.19
C PHE A 123 0.73 -1.27 -12.03
N ASP A 124 0.94 -2.50 -11.55
CA ASP A 124 1.83 -3.48 -12.15
C ASP A 124 1.26 -4.90 -11.95
N PRO A 125 0.80 -5.57 -13.03
CA PRO A 125 0.13 -6.86 -12.96
C PRO A 125 0.89 -7.96 -12.21
N ARG A 126 2.23 -7.89 -12.10
CA ARG A 126 3.02 -8.92 -11.39
C ARG A 126 2.68 -9.03 -9.89
N TYR A 127 2.03 -8.01 -9.32
CA TYR A 127 1.59 -8.04 -7.93
C TYR A 127 0.21 -8.69 -7.73
N ARG A 128 -0.50 -9.07 -8.81
CA ARG A 128 -1.81 -9.73 -8.70
C ARG A 128 -1.73 -11.12 -8.10
N ASP A 129 -0.60 -11.81 -8.30
CA ASP A 129 -0.40 -13.17 -7.82
C ASP A 129 -0.56 -13.23 -6.30
N GLY A 130 -1.43 -14.15 -5.85
CA GLY A 130 -1.75 -14.38 -4.44
C GLY A 130 -2.81 -13.46 -3.84
N VAL A 131 -3.23 -12.39 -4.53
CA VAL A 131 -4.22 -11.44 -4.00
C VAL A 131 -5.61 -12.08 -3.80
N PRO A 132 -6.18 -12.85 -4.75
CA PRO A 132 -7.45 -13.54 -4.53
C PRO A 132 -7.43 -14.44 -3.30
N GLN A 133 -6.37 -15.25 -3.15
CA GLN A 133 -6.20 -16.18 -2.04
C GLN A 133 -6.10 -15.45 -0.69
N ALA A 134 -5.42 -14.31 -0.66
CA ALA A 134 -5.35 -13.49 0.55
C ALA A 134 -6.71 -12.86 0.90
N LEU A 135 -7.47 -12.39 -0.09
CA LEU A 135 -8.82 -11.87 0.14
C LEU A 135 -9.76 -12.96 0.67
N ASP A 136 -9.70 -14.18 0.11
CA ASP A 136 -10.48 -15.33 0.59
C ASP A 136 -10.12 -15.69 2.04
N THR A 137 -8.82 -15.67 2.36
CA THR A 137 -8.33 -15.93 3.74
C THR A 137 -8.84 -14.86 4.71
N LEU A 138 -8.77 -13.58 4.32
CA LEU A 138 -9.28 -12.48 5.15
C LEU A 138 -10.80 -12.56 5.36
N GLU A 139 -11.56 -12.98 4.36
CA GLU A 139 -13.01 -13.10 4.45
C GLU A 139 -13.47 -14.23 5.38
N GLY A 140 -12.73 -15.36 5.38
CA GLY A 140 -12.99 -16.49 6.27
C GLY A 140 -12.52 -16.29 7.71
N ALA A 141 -11.75 -15.24 7.99
CA ALA A 141 -11.16 -14.97 9.29
C ALA A 141 -12.19 -14.41 10.29
N ALA A 142 -12.11 -14.86 11.54
CA ALA A 142 -12.98 -14.40 12.62
C ALA A 142 -12.55 -13.04 13.20
N GLU A 143 -11.34 -12.60 12.88
CA GLU A 143 -10.66 -11.44 13.45
C GLU A 143 -11.26 -10.10 12.99
N LEU A 144 -11.99 -10.07 11.87
CA LEU A 144 -12.52 -8.83 11.29
C LEU A 144 -13.60 -8.17 12.15
N THR A 145 -13.38 -6.90 12.49
CA THR A 145 -14.42 -6.02 13.04
C THR A 145 -15.42 -5.59 11.96
N ILE A 146 -16.44 -4.80 12.33
CA ILE A 146 -17.33 -4.15 11.36
C ILE A 146 -16.54 -3.22 10.42
N GLY A 147 -15.55 -2.47 10.95
CA GLY A 147 -14.67 -1.61 10.15
C GLY A 147 -13.85 -2.42 9.16
N GLY A 148 -13.25 -3.53 9.63
CA GLY A 148 -12.51 -4.46 8.78
C GLY A 148 -13.36 -5.06 7.66
N LYS A 149 -14.58 -5.53 7.96
CA LYS A 149 -15.50 -6.08 6.95
C LYS A 149 -15.86 -5.06 5.87
N ARG A 150 -16.08 -3.79 6.25
CA ARG A 150 -16.32 -2.70 5.30
C ARG A 150 -15.11 -2.45 4.41
N LEU A 151 -13.91 -2.42 4.98
CA LEU A 151 -12.67 -2.27 4.22
C LEU A 151 -12.48 -3.43 3.24
N LEU A 152 -12.67 -4.67 3.69
CA LEU A 152 -12.56 -5.85 2.83
C LEU A 152 -13.57 -5.83 1.68
N ALA A 153 -14.80 -5.41 1.93
CA ALA A 153 -15.81 -5.24 0.88
C ALA A 153 -15.41 -4.18 -0.17
N LEU A 154 -14.67 -3.12 0.23
CA LEU A 154 -14.10 -2.15 -0.71
C LEU A 154 -12.92 -2.76 -1.48
N MET A 155 -12.05 -3.49 -0.81
CA MET A 155 -10.91 -4.20 -1.43
C MET A 155 -11.37 -5.18 -2.52
N ARG A 156 -12.46 -5.93 -2.27
CA ARG A 156 -13.07 -6.83 -3.25
C ARG A 156 -13.66 -6.12 -4.47
N LYS A 157 -14.06 -4.85 -4.35
CA LYS A 157 -14.54 -4.04 -5.49
C LYS A 157 -13.40 -3.40 -6.28
N GLU A 158 -12.23 -3.28 -5.67
CA GLU A 158 -11.03 -2.72 -6.30
C GLU A 158 -10.26 -3.76 -7.12
N PHE A 159 -10.39 -5.04 -6.75
CA PHE A 159 -9.84 -6.19 -7.50
C PHE A 159 -10.74 -6.58 -8.68
#